data_AF-A0A951FWS2-F1
#
_entry.id   AF-A0A951FWS2-F1
#
_cell.length_a   1.000
_cell.length_b   1.000
_cell.length_c   1.000
_cell.angle_alpha   90.00
_cell.angle_beta   90.00
_cell.angle_gamma   90.00
#
_symmetry.space_group_name_H-M   'P 1'
#
loop_
_entity.id
_entity.type
_entity.pdbx_description
1 polymer ?
#
loop_
_entity_poly.entity_id
_entity_poly.type
_entity_poly.pdbx_seq_one_letter_code
_entity_poly.pdbx_strand_id
1 'polypeptide(L)'
;MPWVEVFAVFFVSHQLGDYLFQTDWQAMHKRGGLSSPGVRRRALLAHIATYTLAFVPSLVWLFGSLNWGVLGIAALIAIPHLIQDDGRLLTEYARVVKKADLNTNPSLGAVLDQAFHFIALFLVALLAGH
;
A
#
# COMPACT_ATOMS: atom_id res chain seq x y z
N MET A 1 -4.20 6.07 -21.18
CA MET A 1 -5.47 5.84 -20.48
C MET A 1 -5.67 7.02 -19.55
N PRO A 2 -6.89 7.53 -19.37
CA PRO A 2 -7.15 8.60 -18.42
C PRO A 2 -6.64 8.20 -17.03
N TRP A 3 -5.86 9.07 -16.37
CA TRP A 3 -5.32 8.79 -15.04
C TRP A 3 -6.43 8.42 -14.02
N VAL A 4 -7.65 8.91 -14.22
CA VAL A 4 -8.82 8.60 -13.38
C VAL A 4 -9.16 7.11 -13.42
N GLU A 5 -9.14 6.51 -14.61
CA GLU A 5 -9.42 5.07 -14.77
C GLU A 5 -8.31 4.23 -14.13
N VAL A 6 -7.06 4.65 -14.32
CA VAL A 6 -5.90 4.00 -13.69
C VAL A 6 -6.02 4.06 -12.16
N PHE A 7 -6.36 5.23 -11.62
CA PHE A 7 -6.58 5.40 -10.18
C PHE A 7 -7.73 4.53 -9.67
N ALA A 8 -8.87 4.49 -10.38
CA ALA A 8 -10.02 3.67 -9.97
C ALA A 8 -9.64 2.18 -9.88
N VAL A 9 -8.90 1.68 -10.86
CA VAL A 9 -8.44 0.28 -10.88
C VAL A 9 -7.41 0.02 -9.77
N PHE A 10 -6.45 0.93 -9.55
CA PHE A 10 -5.50 0.82 -8.44
C PHE A 10 -6.17 0.87 -7.08
N PHE A 11 -7.17 1.72 -6.91
CA PHE A 11 -7.97 1.82 -5.69
C PHE A 11 -8.65 0.48 -5.40
N VAL A 12 -9.32 -0.12 -6.39
CA VAL A 12 -9.95 -1.43 -6.24
C VAL A 12 -8.91 -2.51 -5.92
N SER A 13 -7.79 -2.56 -6.65
CA SER A 13 -6.69 -3.49 -6.37
C SER A 13 -6.17 -3.36 -4.94
N HIS A 14 -6.05 -2.14 -4.43
CA HIS A 14 -5.65 -1.88 -3.06
C HIS A 14 -6.67 -2.41 -2.06
N GLN A 15 -7.97 -2.17 -2.28
CA GLN A 15 -9.02 -2.71 -1.41
C GLN A 15 -9.00 -4.25 -1.38
N LEU A 16 -8.78 -4.89 -2.53
CA LEU A 16 -8.60 -6.33 -2.60
C LEU A 16 -7.37 -6.78 -1.79
N GLY A 17 -6.23 -6.10 -1.96
CA GLY A 17 -4.99 -6.43 -1.28
C GLY A 17 -5.07 -6.30 0.24
N ASP A 18 -5.54 -5.17 0.75
CA ASP A 18 -5.50 -4.84 2.18
C ASP A 18 -6.69 -5.39 2.99
N TYR A 19 -7.85 -5.63 2.35
CA TYR A 19 -9.05 -6.07 3.08
C TYR A 19 -9.52 -7.48 2.73
N LEU A 20 -9.37 -7.95 1.48
CA LEU A 20 -9.84 -9.28 1.10
C LEU A 20 -8.74 -10.34 1.13
N PHE A 21 -7.54 -10.01 0.66
CA PHE A 21 -6.43 -10.96 0.57
C PHE A 21 -5.53 -10.93 1.81
N GLN A 22 -5.41 -9.77 2.46
CA GLN A 22 -4.69 -9.68 3.72
C GLN A 22 -5.39 -10.51 4.80
N THR A 23 -4.61 -11.34 5.47
CA THR A 23 -5.04 -12.12 6.64
C THR A 23 -4.88 -11.32 7.93
N ASP A 24 -5.65 -11.69 8.95
CA ASP A 24 -5.53 -11.11 10.29
C ASP A 24 -4.09 -11.27 10.86
N TRP A 25 -3.45 -12.41 10.59
CA TRP A 25 -2.06 -12.63 11.00
C TRP A 25 -1.11 -11.60 10.39
N GLN A 26 -1.24 -11.30 9.09
CA GLN A 26 -0.44 -10.25 8.45
C GLN A 26 -0.72 -8.89 9.09
N ALA A 27 -1.99 -8.52 9.24
CA ALA A 27 -2.40 -7.23 9.80
C ALA A 27 -1.83 -7.00 11.21
N MET A 28 -1.94 -8.02 12.08
CA MET A 28 -1.54 -7.93 13.47
C MET A 28 -0.03 -7.95 13.68
N HIS A 29 0.75 -8.49 12.74
CA HIS A 29 2.18 -8.73 12.94
C HIS A 29 3.10 -7.90 12.01
N LYS A 30 2.63 -7.31 10.91
CA LYS A 30 3.50 -6.65 9.90
C LYS A 30 4.27 -5.42 10.40
N ARG A 31 3.70 -4.67 11.36
CA ARG A 31 4.31 -3.40 11.84
C ARG A 31 5.71 -3.62 12.40
N GLY A 32 6.65 -2.78 12.01
CA GLY A 32 8.08 -2.85 12.39
C GLY A 32 8.89 -3.93 11.66
N GLY A 33 8.34 -4.56 10.62
CA GLY A 33 8.97 -5.65 9.87
C GLY A 33 10.24 -5.24 9.10
N LEU A 34 10.42 -3.96 8.76
CA LEU A 34 11.66 -3.47 8.14
C LEU A 34 12.82 -3.40 9.14
N SER A 35 12.53 -3.06 10.39
CA SER A 35 13.55 -2.95 11.45
C SER A 35 13.76 -4.22 12.27
N SER A 36 12.77 -5.11 12.35
CA SER A 36 12.83 -6.31 13.21
C SER A 36 12.76 -7.58 12.36
N PRO A 37 13.77 -8.47 12.42
CA PRO A 37 13.66 -9.79 11.81
C PRO A 37 12.62 -10.67 12.54
N GLY A 38 12.36 -11.85 12.00
CA GLY A 38 11.44 -12.83 12.58
C GLY A 38 10.00 -12.69 12.08
N VAL A 39 9.03 -12.85 12.99
CA VAL A 39 7.59 -12.89 12.66
C VAL A 39 7.15 -11.62 11.96
N ARG A 40 7.58 -10.44 12.43
CA ARG A 40 7.18 -9.15 11.86
C ARG A 40 7.60 -8.98 10.41
N ARG A 41 8.86 -9.28 10.11
CA ARG A 41 9.39 -9.26 8.73
C ARG A 41 8.66 -10.25 7.84
N ARG A 42 8.40 -11.47 8.32
CA ARG A 42 7.66 -12.46 7.54
C ARG A 42 6.23 -12.01 7.25
N ALA A 43 5.55 -11.43 8.24
CA ALA A 43 4.21 -10.89 8.07
C ALA A 43 4.17 -9.76 7.04
N LEU A 44 5.10 -8.81 7.13
CA LEU A 44 5.20 -7.70 6.19
C LEU A 44 5.55 -8.16 4.76
N LEU A 45 6.49 -9.09 4.61
CA LEU A 45 6.88 -9.62 3.30
C LEU A 45 5.80 -10.52 2.68
N ALA A 46 5.10 -11.30 3.51
CA ALA A 46 3.96 -12.07 3.03
C ALA A 46 2.84 -11.13 2.57
N HIS A 47 2.58 -10.07 3.35
CA HIS A 47 1.59 -9.07 3.00
C HIS A 47 1.92 -8.34 1.70
N ILE A 48 3.16 -7.88 1.52
CA ILE A 48 3.51 -7.18 0.28
C ILE A 48 3.41 -8.10 -0.94
N ALA A 49 3.68 -9.40 -0.78
CA ALA A 49 3.49 -10.38 -1.84
C ALA A 49 2.00 -10.54 -2.20
N THR A 50 1.12 -10.76 -1.21
CA THR A 50 -0.34 -10.86 -1.45
C THR A 50 -0.93 -9.57 -1.97
N TYR A 51 -0.46 -8.42 -1.48
CA TYR A 51 -0.85 -7.09 -1.95
C TYR A 51 -0.47 -6.88 -3.41
N THR A 52 0.78 -7.17 -3.79
CA THR A 52 1.25 -7.00 -5.18
C THR A 52 0.48 -7.92 -6.14
N LEU A 53 0.09 -9.13 -5.70
CA LEU A 53 -0.75 -10.03 -6.50
C LEU A 53 -2.12 -9.41 -6.83
N ALA A 54 -2.71 -8.63 -5.93
CA ALA A 54 -3.98 -7.93 -6.19
C ALA A 54 -3.90 -6.88 -7.31
N PHE A 55 -2.68 -6.44 -7.67
CA PHE A 55 -2.43 -5.51 -8.77
C PHE A 55 -2.12 -6.19 -10.10
N VAL A 56 -1.93 -7.51 -10.15
CA VAL A 56 -1.58 -8.21 -11.41
C VAL A 56 -2.57 -7.94 -12.55
N PRO A 57 -3.90 -7.99 -12.36
CA PRO A 57 -4.84 -7.68 -13.44
C PRO A 57 -4.65 -6.25 -13.99
N SER A 58 -4.45 -5.30 -13.09
CA SER A 58 -4.23 -3.88 -13.39
C SER A 58 -2.92 -3.66 -14.16
N LEU A 59 -1.86 -4.35 -13.75
CA LEU A 59 -0.55 -4.30 -14.42
C LEU A 59 -0.57 -4.96 -15.80
N VAL A 60 -1.30 -6.08 -15.95
CA VAL A 60 -1.52 -6.71 -17.26
C VAL A 60 -2.30 -5.79 -18.20
N TRP A 61 -3.32 -5.10 -17.69
CA TRP A 61 -4.08 -4.11 -18.46
C TRP A 61 -3.19 -2.94 -18.91
N LEU A 62 -2.36 -2.41 -18.02
CA LEU A 62 -1.44 -1.30 -18.33
C LEU A 62 -0.31 -1.70 -19.30
N PHE A 63 0.05 -2.98 -19.40
CA PHE A 63 1.15 -3.46 -20.25
C PHE A 63 0.97 -3.04 -21.71
N GLY A 64 -0.27 -3.03 -22.23
CA GLY A 64 -0.54 -2.61 -23.61
C GLY A 64 -0.14 -1.16 -23.92
N SER A 65 -0.01 -0.31 -22.90
CA SER A 65 0.37 1.10 -23.06
C SER A 65 1.79 1.40 -22.57
N LEU A 66 2.24 0.75 -21.50
CA LEU A 66 3.52 1.04 -20.85
C LEU A 66 4.62 0.04 -21.21
N ASN A 67 4.30 -1.08 -21.86
CA ASN A 67 5.20 -2.21 -22.07
C ASN A 67 5.92 -2.58 -20.75
N TRP A 68 7.24 -2.74 -20.76
CA TRP A 68 8.04 -3.02 -19.56
C TRP A 68 8.03 -1.92 -18.50
N GLY A 69 7.54 -0.72 -18.81
CA GLY A 69 7.32 0.36 -17.84
C GLY A 69 6.39 -0.05 -16.69
N VAL A 70 5.53 -1.06 -16.88
CA VAL A 70 4.68 -1.60 -15.80
C VAL A 70 5.48 -2.17 -14.63
N LEU A 71 6.73 -2.60 -14.84
CA LEU A 71 7.58 -3.05 -13.74
C LEU A 71 7.97 -1.87 -12.82
N GLY A 72 8.19 -0.70 -13.42
CA GLY A 72 8.40 0.55 -12.68
C GLY A 72 7.14 0.95 -11.90
N ILE A 73 5.97 0.85 -12.53
CA ILE A 73 4.68 1.08 -11.84
C ILE A 73 4.48 0.11 -10.68
N ALA A 74 4.74 -1.17 -10.87
CA ALA A 74 4.63 -2.17 -9.81
C ALA A 74 5.56 -1.84 -8.62
N ALA A 75 6.80 -1.43 -8.90
CA ALA A 75 7.74 -0.99 -7.86
C ALA A 75 7.25 0.28 -7.14
N LEU A 76 6.74 1.27 -7.88
CA LEU A 76 6.18 2.51 -7.33
C LEU A 76 4.91 2.30 -6.50
N ILE A 77 4.22 1.17 -6.67
CA ILE A 77 3.08 0.79 -5.83
C ILE A 77 3.57 0.00 -4.60
N ALA A 78 4.38 -1.04 -4.82
CA ALA A 78 4.78 -1.97 -3.77
C ALA A 78 5.75 -1.35 -2.75
N ILE A 79 6.70 -0.51 -3.19
CA ILE A 79 7.72 0.05 -2.28
C ILE A 79 7.10 1.05 -1.29
N PRO A 80 6.29 2.04 -1.71
CA PRO A 80 5.61 2.92 -0.76
C PRO A 80 4.70 2.15 0.20
N HIS A 81 3.96 1.15 -0.30
CA HIS A 81 3.10 0.29 0.53
C HIS A 81 3.92 -0.44 1.61
N LEU A 82 5.03 -1.06 1.22
CA LEU A 82 5.93 -1.76 2.13
C LEU A 82 6.47 -0.84 3.24
N ILE A 83 6.87 0.37 2.87
CA ILE A 83 7.42 1.37 3.80
C ILE A 83 6.32 1.89 4.74
N GLN A 84 5.13 2.12 4.21
CA GLN A 84 4.02 2.64 4.99
C GLN A 84 3.49 1.61 5.98
N ASP A 85 3.33 0.35 5.57
CA ASP A 85 2.81 -0.74 6.39
C ASP A 85 3.74 -1.20 7.51
N ASP A 86 5.02 -0.86 7.42
CA ASP A 86 5.93 -0.95 8.55
C ASP A 86 5.45 -0.06 9.73
N GLY A 87 4.68 0.99 9.46
CA GLY A 87 3.86 1.72 10.42
C GLY A 87 4.61 2.73 11.28
N ARG A 88 5.95 2.75 11.26
CA ARG A 88 6.77 3.70 12.04
C ARG A 88 6.54 5.16 11.61
N LEU A 89 6.53 5.41 10.30
CA LEU A 89 6.32 6.76 9.77
C LEU A 89 4.91 7.27 10.07
N LEU A 90 3.90 6.40 9.95
CA LEU A 90 2.52 6.74 10.27
C LEU A 90 2.34 7.06 11.76
N THR A 91 2.94 6.24 12.64
CA THR A 91 2.94 6.50 14.10
C THR A 91 3.61 7.83 14.41
N GLU A 92 4.74 8.13 13.77
CA GLU A 92 5.45 9.39 13.98
C GLU A 92 4.65 10.60 13.46
N TYR A 93 4.04 10.49 12.28
CA TYR A 93 3.15 11.52 11.75
C TYR A 93 1.96 11.78 12.69
N ALA A 94 1.32 10.72 13.18
CA ALA A 94 0.21 10.84 14.12
C ALA A 94 0.65 11.55 15.42
N ARG A 95 1.83 11.19 15.96
CA ARG A 95 2.39 11.79 17.16
C ARG A 95 2.76 13.26 16.97
N VAL A 96 3.44 13.58 15.86
CA VAL A 96 4.00 14.93 15.63
C VAL A 96 2.96 15.89 15.07
N VAL A 97 2.15 15.45 14.10
CA VAL A 97 1.20 16.31 13.36
C VAL A 97 -0.20 16.23 13.95
N LYS A 98 -0.71 15.02 14.17
CA LYS A 98 -2.08 14.85 14.73
C LYS A 98 -2.14 14.95 16.25
N LYS A 99 -0.97 14.95 16.92
CA LYS A 99 -0.85 14.94 18.40
C LYS A 99 -1.67 13.82 19.03
N ALA A 100 -1.71 12.65 18.37
CA ALA A 100 -2.53 11.51 18.75
C ALA A 100 -1.70 10.24 18.90
N ASP A 101 -2.12 9.36 19.80
CA ASP A 101 -1.59 8.00 19.92
C ASP A 101 -2.50 7.02 19.17
N LEU A 102 -1.92 6.29 18.22
CA LEU A 102 -2.65 5.35 17.38
C LEU A 102 -3.04 4.06 18.13
N ASN A 103 -2.37 3.73 19.25
CA ASN A 103 -2.75 2.58 20.06
C ASN A 103 -4.07 2.82 20.79
N THR A 104 -4.30 4.06 21.23
CA THR A 104 -5.57 4.47 21.86
C THR A 104 -6.63 4.89 20.85
N ASN A 105 -6.24 5.21 19.61
CA ASN A 105 -7.14 5.63 18.53
C ASN A 105 -6.93 4.79 17.25
N PRO A 106 -7.27 3.48 17.27
CA PRO A 106 -7.00 2.59 16.14
C PRO A 106 -7.77 2.96 14.86
N SER A 107 -8.97 3.52 15.00
CA SER A 107 -9.76 4.01 13.85
C SER A 107 -9.10 5.18 13.14
N LEU A 108 -8.51 6.12 13.89
CA LEU A 108 -7.69 7.20 13.32
C LEU A 108 -6.47 6.61 12.59
N GLY A 109 -5.82 5.60 13.17
CA GLY A 109 -4.72 4.90 12.53
C GLY A 109 -5.11 4.31 11.18
N ALA A 110 -6.24 3.60 11.11
CA ALA A 110 -6.74 3.01 9.88
C ALA A 110 -7.08 4.07 8.82
N VAL A 111 -7.72 5.19 9.21
CA VAL A 111 -8.08 6.26 8.26
C VAL A 111 -6.85 6.99 7.73
N LEU A 112 -5.87 7.29 8.60
CA LEU A 112 -4.62 7.92 8.16
C LEU A 112 -3.84 7.01 7.22
N ASP A 113 -3.79 5.71 7.53
CA ASP A 113 -3.14 4.71 6.69
C ASP A 113 -3.77 4.67 5.29
N GLN A 114 -5.08 4.50 5.21
CA GLN A 114 -5.80 4.49 3.92
C GLN A 114 -5.58 5.79 3.14
N ALA A 115 -5.62 6.94 3.80
CA ALA A 115 -5.40 8.23 3.15
C ALA A 115 -4.02 8.34 2.47
N PHE A 116 -2.95 7.93 3.16
CA PHE A 116 -1.60 7.94 2.56
C PHE A 116 -1.45 6.94 1.43
N HIS A 117 -2.06 5.75 1.54
CA HIS A 117 -2.07 4.78 0.45
C HIS A 117 -2.79 5.34 -0.78
N PHE A 118 -3.96 5.96 -0.62
CA PHE A 118 -4.69 6.55 -1.74
C PHE A 118 -3.94 7.71 -2.39
N ILE A 119 -3.24 8.54 -1.61
CA ILE A 119 -2.39 9.59 -2.16
C ILE A 119 -1.25 8.99 -2.99
N ALA A 120 -0.58 7.95 -2.49
CA ALA A 120 0.48 7.28 -3.24
C ALA A 120 -0.05 6.70 -4.57
N LEU A 121 -1.17 5.99 -4.54
CA LEU A 121 -1.80 5.42 -5.73
C LEU A 121 -2.26 6.49 -6.73
N PHE A 122 -2.77 7.61 -6.22
CA PHE A 122 -3.13 8.77 -7.05
C PHE A 122 -1.91 9.34 -7.77
N LEU A 123 -0.79 9.55 -7.08
CA LEU A 123 0.45 10.03 -7.68
C LEU A 123 1.01 9.06 -8.74
N VAL A 124 0.94 7.75 -8.49
CA VAL A 124 1.34 6.75 -9.48
C VAL A 124 0.38 6.74 -10.68
N ALA A 125 -0.93 6.90 -10.46
CA ALA A 125 -1.91 6.98 -11.53
C ALA A 125 -1.69 8.21 -12.43
N LEU A 126 -1.32 9.36 -11.86
CA LEU A 126 -0.94 10.56 -12.64
C LEU A 126 0.28 10.32 -13.53
N LEU A 127 1.21 9.46 -13.11
CA LEU A 127 2.41 9.12 -13.87
C LEU A 127 2.14 8.06 -14.94
N ALA A 128 1.26 7.09 -14.65
CA ALA A 128 0.92 5.99 -15.55
C ALA A 128 -0.14 6.38 -16.60
N GLY A 129 -1.02 7.31 -16.27
CA GLY A 129 -2.07 7.81 -17.14
C GLY A 129 -1.70 9.12 -17.86
N HIS A 130 -2.57 9.54 -18.78
CA HIS A 130 -2.54 10.84 -19.44
C HIS A 130 -3.81 11.63 -19.18
#